data_AF-Q1GLG1-F1
#
_entry.id   AF-Q1GLG1-F1
#
_cell.length_a   1.000
_cell.length_b   1.000
_cell.length_c   1.000
_cell.angle_alpha   90.00
_cell.angle_beta   90.00
_cell.angle_gamma   90.00
#
_symmetry.space_group_name_H-M   'P 1'
#
loop_
_entity.id
_entity.type
_entity.pdbx_description
1 polymer ?
#
loop_
_entity_poly.entity_id
_entity_poly.type
_entity_poly.pdbx_seq_one_letter_code
_entity_poly.pdbx_strand_id
1 'polypeptide(L)'
;MARALARPDKLYPSVEEAQAMVQSMPSLTLAQRRDRAIVACAFLTGLRAAALSSMRLKHIDCEAETAVQDAREMRAKNGKSFTVRWFPVPSEISLVVVEWKRELESNGFGGEDALFPDSKYLSTPKTSPAPLPILETSGAVNKAFRIASTGVGQSYSPHSARHCLKALGDQICTRSEERKAWSLNLGHESMVITEAHYGKMTEATRMQVLAAIKQKDETSDDEKDLMLRYLLHALTPGSPEYRAARQLVRQREAALDDGVLE
;
A
#
# COMPACT_ATOMS: atom_id res chain seq x y z
N MET A 1 -21.37 9.64 -32.65
CA MET A 1 -21.10 9.83 -31.21
C MET A 1 -21.43 8.53 -30.49
N ALA A 2 -20.43 7.67 -30.23
CA ALA A 2 -20.67 6.42 -29.51
C ALA A 2 -20.96 6.73 -28.03
N ARG A 3 -22.20 6.50 -27.59
CA ARG A 3 -22.61 6.63 -26.18
C ARG A 3 -22.05 5.43 -25.43
N ALA A 4 -21.06 5.65 -24.56
CA ALA A 4 -20.58 4.62 -23.67
C ALA A 4 -21.74 4.19 -22.75
N LEU A 5 -22.06 2.89 -22.75
CA LEU A 5 -22.97 2.31 -21.77
C LEU A 5 -22.41 2.56 -20.36
N ALA A 6 -23.28 2.92 -19.41
CA ALA A 6 -22.93 2.97 -18.00
C ALA A 6 -22.35 1.60 -17.63
N ARG A 7 -21.05 1.57 -17.32
CA ARG A 7 -20.41 0.35 -16.84
C ARG A 7 -20.99 0.08 -15.45
N PRO A 8 -21.37 -1.16 -15.12
CA PRO A 8 -21.72 -1.49 -13.74
C PRO A 8 -20.58 -1.01 -12.84
N ASP A 9 -20.92 -0.43 -11.69
CA ASP A 9 -19.92 0.00 -10.72
C ASP A 9 -18.98 -1.17 -10.48
N LYS A 10 -17.70 -0.96 -10.82
CA LYS A 10 -16.70 -2.01 -10.65
C LYS A 10 -16.64 -2.33 -9.17
N LEU A 11 -16.99 -3.55 -8.80
CA LEU A 11 -16.81 -4.04 -7.44
C LEU A 11 -15.31 -4.03 -7.10
N TYR A 12 -14.98 -3.29 -6.03
CA TYR A 12 -13.67 -3.26 -5.41
C TYR A 12 -13.86 -3.43 -3.90
N PRO A 13 -12.89 -4.07 -3.23
CA PRO A 13 -13.02 -4.32 -1.81
C PRO A 13 -12.91 -3.01 -1.02
N SER A 14 -13.61 -2.91 0.11
CA SER A 14 -13.28 -1.94 1.16
C SER A 14 -11.90 -2.25 1.76
N VAL A 15 -11.38 -1.34 2.60
CA VAL A 15 -10.10 -1.56 3.29
C VAL A 15 -10.21 -2.74 4.27
N GLU A 16 -11.35 -2.87 4.94
CA GLU A 16 -11.68 -3.96 5.85
C GLU A 16 -11.81 -5.28 5.10
N GLU A 17 -12.46 -5.29 3.93
CA GLU A 17 -12.50 -6.48 3.07
C GLU A 17 -11.11 -6.85 2.56
N ALA A 18 -10.26 -5.88 2.22
CA ALA A 18 -8.88 -6.14 1.84
C ALA A 18 -8.06 -6.77 2.98
N GLN A 19 -8.26 -6.30 4.21
CA GLN A 19 -7.66 -6.88 5.41
C GLN A 19 -8.17 -8.31 5.63
N ALA A 20 -9.48 -8.54 5.55
CA ALA A 20 -10.09 -9.86 5.68
C ALA A 20 -9.63 -10.84 4.59
N MET A 21 -9.49 -10.36 3.35
CA MET A 21 -8.91 -11.12 2.23
C MET A 21 -7.50 -11.61 2.59
N VAL A 22 -6.63 -10.74 3.10
CA VAL A 22 -5.25 -11.12 3.45
C VAL A 22 -5.21 -12.05 4.67
N GLN A 23 -6.04 -11.82 5.68
CA GLN A 23 -6.07 -12.61 6.92
C GLN A 23 -6.64 -14.02 6.74
N SER A 24 -7.63 -14.19 5.87
CA SER A 24 -8.28 -15.48 5.60
C SER A 24 -7.48 -16.41 4.67
N MET A 25 -6.41 -15.91 4.04
CA MET A 25 -5.57 -16.73 3.17
C MET A 25 -4.78 -17.77 3.98
N PRO A 26 -4.63 -18.99 3.43
CA PRO A 26 -3.81 -20.01 4.07
C PRO A 26 -2.35 -19.57 4.16
N SER A 27 -1.61 -20.09 5.15
CA SER A 27 -0.22 -19.70 5.45
C SER A 27 0.70 -20.87 5.85
N LEU A 28 0.22 -22.11 5.72
CA LEU A 28 0.95 -23.31 6.17
C LEU A 28 2.21 -23.58 5.34
N THR A 29 2.12 -23.46 4.02
CA THR A 29 3.25 -23.72 3.10
C THR A 29 3.91 -22.42 2.61
N LEU A 30 5.17 -22.50 2.19
CA LEU A 30 5.88 -21.36 1.59
C LEU A 30 5.12 -20.76 0.39
N ALA A 31 4.52 -21.62 -0.44
CA ALA A 31 3.72 -21.15 -1.58
C ALA A 31 2.46 -20.40 -1.13
N GLN A 32 1.82 -20.82 -0.05
CA GLN A 32 0.66 -20.14 0.54
C GLN A 32 1.06 -18.79 1.15
N ARG A 33 2.18 -18.73 1.89
CA ARG A 33 2.72 -17.46 2.42
C ARG A 33 3.12 -16.49 1.30
N ARG A 34 3.78 -16.98 0.23
CA ARG A 34 4.04 -16.18 -0.98
C ARG A 34 2.76 -15.61 -1.56
N ASP A 35 1.73 -16.45 -1.77
CA ASP A 35 0.47 -16.00 -2.37
C ASP A 35 -0.21 -14.94 -1.50
N ARG A 36 -0.18 -15.10 -0.16
CA ARG A 36 -0.64 -14.10 0.81
C ARG A 36 0.13 -12.79 0.70
N ALA A 37 1.46 -12.86 0.60
CA ALA A 37 2.33 -11.70 0.43
C ALA A 37 2.13 -10.98 -0.91
N ILE A 38 1.81 -11.70 -2.00
CA ILE A 38 1.46 -11.09 -3.29
C ILE A 38 0.22 -10.19 -3.16
N VAL A 39 -0.83 -10.70 -2.51
CA VAL A 39 -2.08 -9.96 -2.33
C VAL A 39 -1.87 -8.77 -1.40
N ALA A 40 -1.19 -8.97 -0.28
CA ALA A 40 -0.84 -7.90 0.64
C ALA A 40 -0.01 -6.80 -0.05
N CYS A 41 1.02 -7.17 -0.82
CA CYS A 41 1.85 -6.24 -1.57
C CYS A 41 1.06 -5.44 -2.62
N ALA A 42 0.00 -6.03 -3.20
CA ALA A 42 -0.88 -5.33 -4.13
C ALA A 42 -1.68 -4.22 -3.45
N PHE A 43 -2.21 -4.46 -2.24
CA PHE A 43 -2.88 -3.44 -1.44
C PHE A 43 -1.91 -2.44 -0.82
N LEU A 44 -0.68 -2.86 -0.52
CA LEU A 44 0.34 -1.99 0.08
C LEU A 44 0.92 -0.99 -0.91
N THR A 45 1.14 -1.41 -2.17
CA THR A 45 1.86 -0.62 -3.19
C THR A 45 0.98 -0.17 -4.35
N GLY A 46 -0.20 -0.76 -4.54
CA GLY A 46 -1.03 -0.52 -5.71
C GLY A 46 -0.38 -0.93 -7.05
N LEU A 47 0.72 -1.67 -7.06
CA LEU A 47 1.37 -2.09 -8.30
C LEU A 47 0.48 -3.04 -9.12
N ARG A 48 0.63 -2.99 -10.44
CA ARG A 48 -0.15 -3.85 -11.35
C ARG A 48 0.35 -5.28 -11.28
N ALA A 49 -0.50 -6.25 -11.64
CA ALA A 49 -0.15 -7.68 -11.61
C ALA A 49 1.16 -8.03 -12.35
N ALA A 50 1.41 -7.39 -13.50
CA ALA A 50 2.65 -7.57 -14.26
C ALA A 50 3.88 -7.06 -13.49
N ALA A 51 3.79 -5.87 -12.89
CA ALA A 51 4.84 -5.32 -12.05
C ALA A 51 5.10 -6.22 -10.84
N LEU A 52 4.05 -6.60 -10.09
CA LEU A 52 4.15 -7.53 -8.96
C LEU A 52 4.84 -8.84 -9.35
N SER A 53 4.47 -9.45 -10.49
CA SER A 53 5.07 -10.71 -10.97
C SER A 53 6.56 -10.61 -11.32
N SER A 54 7.10 -9.40 -11.44
CA SER A 54 8.49 -9.12 -11.82
C SER A 54 9.29 -8.42 -10.72
N MET A 55 8.73 -8.31 -9.50
CA MET A 55 9.46 -7.72 -8.38
C MET A 55 10.60 -8.62 -7.92
N ARG A 56 11.70 -7.97 -7.53
CA ARG A 56 12.86 -8.56 -6.85
C ARG A 56 12.93 -7.98 -5.44
N LEU A 57 13.70 -8.60 -4.54
CA LEU A 57 13.83 -8.12 -3.17
C LEU A 57 14.32 -6.66 -3.10
N LYS A 58 15.24 -6.26 -3.99
CA LYS A 58 15.75 -4.87 -4.05
C LYS A 58 14.71 -3.82 -4.43
N HIS A 59 13.56 -4.23 -5.00
CA HIS A 59 12.51 -3.31 -5.43
C HIS A 59 11.55 -2.92 -4.31
N ILE A 60 11.71 -3.45 -3.10
CA ILE A 60 10.89 -3.09 -1.94
C ILE A 60 11.78 -2.79 -0.73
N ASP A 61 11.57 -1.63 -0.14
CA ASP A 61 12.25 -1.19 1.07
C ASP A 61 11.21 -1.11 2.19
N CYS A 62 11.32 -2.06 3.14
CA CYS A 62 10.41 -2.14 4.27
C CYS A 62 10.73 -1.14 5.38
N GLU A 63 11.95 -0.60 5.43
CA GLU A 63 12.34 0.40 6.43
C GLU A 63 11.91 1.79 5.98
N ALA A 64 12.16 2.12 4.71
CA ALA A 64 11.71 3.39 4.12
C ALA A 64 10.22 3.38 3.71
N GLU A 65 9.56 2.22 3.80
CA GLU A 65 8.19 1.96 3.36
C GLU A 65 7.95 2.41 1.91
N THR A 66 8.85 1.98 1.02
CA THR A 66 8.76 2.28 -0.41
C THR A 66 8.86 1.03 -1.27
N ALA A 67 8.41 1.16 -2.51
CA ALA A 67 8.65 0.18 -3.55
C ALA A 67 8.99 0.90 -4.86
N VAL A 68 9.91 0.37 -5.65
CA VAL A 68 10.31 0.93 -6.93
C VAL A 68 9.70 0.08 -8.04
N GLN A 69 8.98 0.71 -8.95
CA GLN A 69 8.74 0.11 -10.27
C GLN A 69 9.87 0.58 -11.19
N ASP A 70 10.80 -0.31 -11.55
CA ASP A 70 11.81 -0.01 -12.56
C ASP A 70 11.42 -0.62 -13.91
N ALA A 71 11.12 0.22 -14.92
CA ALA A 71 10.75 -0.25 -16.25
C ALA A 71 11.87 -0.95 -17.02
N ARG A 72 13.12 -0.87 -16.57
CA ARG A 72 14.26 -1.59 -17.18
C ARG A 72 14.30 -3.06 -16.75
N GLU A 73 13.85 -3.35 -15.54
CA GLU A 73 13.94 -4.68 -14.93
C GLU A 73 12.59 -5.34 -14.67
N MET A 74 11.53 -4.54 -14.56
CA MET A 74 10.18 -4.98 -14.25
C MET A 74 9.25 -4.81 -15.45
N ARG A 75 8.18 -5.62 -15.47
CA ARG A 75 7.10 -5.51 -16.45
C ARG A 75 6.19 -4.33 -16.13
N ALA A 76 6.71 -3.13 -16.41
CA ALA A 76 6.02 -1.86 -16.23
C ALA A 76 5.07 -1.59 -17.42
N LYS A 77 3.80 -1.33 -17.13
CA LYS A 77 2.87 -0.82 -18.13
C LYS A 77 3.36 0.57 -18.59
N ASN A 78 3.44 0.77 -19.91
CA ASN A 78 3.90 2.00 -20.56
C ASN A 78 5.38 2.37 -20.29
N GLY A 79 6.22 1.42 -19.83
CA GLY A 79 7.66 1.64 -19.68
C GLY A 79 8.06 2.73 -18.68
N LYS A 80 7.23 2.98 -17.65
CA LYS A 80 7.47 4.04 -16.66
C LYS A 80 8.14 3.51 -15.41
N SER A 81 9.25 4.14 -15.03
CA SER A 81 9.86 3.96 -13.73
C SER A 81 9.33 4.99 -12.74
N PHE A 82 8.96 4.56 -11.53
CA PHE A 82 8.56 5.46 -10.45
C PHE A 82 8.67 4.77 -9.09
N THR A 83 8.95 5.58 -8.07
CA THR A 83 8.88 5.17 -6.67
C THR A 83 7.44 5.28 -6.17
N VAL A 84 7.01 4.27 -5.43
CA VAL A 84 5.78 4.20 -4.66
C VAL A 84 6.13 4.32 -3.19
N ARG A 85 5.46 5.21 -2.45
CA ARG A 85 5.39 5.13 -0.99
C ARG A 85 4.22 4.23 -0.60
N TRP A 86 4.40 3.36 0.40
CA TRP A 86 3.35 2.46 0.84
C TRP A 86 2.10 3.24 1.24
N PHE A 87 0.94 2.74 0.81
CA PHE A 87 -0.34 3.36 1.14
C PHE A 87 -0.67 3.15 2.63
N PRO A 88 -1.42 4.07 3.26
CA PRO A 88 -1.88 3.94 4.63
C PRO A 88 -3.00 2.89 4.72
N VAL A 89 -2.62 1.62 4.66
CA VAL A 89 -3.50 0.48 4.85
C VAL A 89 -3.23 -0.14 6.23
N PRO A 90 -4.16 -0.94 6.80
CA PRO A 90 -3.99 -1.56 8.10
C PRO A 90 -2.64 -2.29 8.23
N SER A 91 -2.00 -2.13 9.38
CA SER A 91 -0.64 -2.64 9.63
C SER A 91 -0.52 -4.16 9.43
N GLU A 92 -1.59 -4.92 9.57
CA GLU A 92 -1.63 -6.36 9.32
C GLU A 92 -1.33 -6.71 7.86
N ILE A 93 -1.64 -5.80 6.92
CA ILE A 93 -1.31 -5.96 5.50
C ILE A 93 0.19 -5.72 5.29
N SER A 94 0.78 -4.68 5.89
CA SER A 94 2.21 -4.40 5.73
C SER A 94 3.07 -5.46 6.40
N LEU A 95 2.68 -5.93 7.59
CA LEU A 95 3.37 -7.00 8.33
C LEU A 95 3.56 -8.27 7.52
N VAL A 96 2.55 -8.70 6.75
CA VAL A 96 2.66 -9.88 5.88
C VAL A 96 3.78 -9.73 4.86
N VAL A 97 3.97 -8.53 4.30
CA VAL A 97 5.02 -8.28 3.30
C VAL A 97 6.40 -8.22 3.96
N VAL A 98 6.50 -7.59 5.13
CA VAL A 98 7.74 -7.51 5.92
C VAL A 98 8.20 -8.90 6.35
N GLU A 99 7.31 -9.70 6.90
CA GLU A 99 7.59 -11.08 7.33
C GLU A 99 8.03 -11.95 6.16
N TRP A 100 7.37 -11.82 5.02
CA TRP A 100 7.74 -12.55 3.81
C TRP A 100 9.14 -12.19 3.31
N LYS A 101 9.47 -10.88 3.21
CA LYS A 101 10.82 -10.42 2.81
C LYS A 101 11.87 -10.96 3.77
N ARG A 102 11.62 -10.85 5.08
CA ARG A 102 12.52 -11.36 6.13
C ARG A 102 12.70 -12.88 6.05
N GLU A 103 11.64 -13.64 5.78
CA GLU A 103 11.70 -15.09 5.58
C GLU A 103 12.61 -15.44 4.39
N LEU A 104 12.49 -14.73 3.27
CA LEU A 104 13.37 -14.93 2.10
C LEU A 104 14.84 -14.62 2.43
N GLU A 105 15.11 -13.47 3.05
CA GLU A 105 16.47 -13.07 3.44
C GLU A 105 17.10 -14.07 4.40
N SER A 106 16.34 -14.55 5.39
CA SER A 106 16.79 -15.57 6.35
C SER A 106 17.11 -16.92 5.68
N ASN A 107 16.50 -17.19 4.52
CA ASN A 107 16.76 -18.37 3.71
C ASN A 107 17.87 -18.16 2.65
N GLY A 108 18.60 -17.04 2.71
CA GLY A 108 19.75 -16.74 1.85
C GLY A 108 19.40 -16.07 0.52
N PHE A 109 18.18 -15.56 0.37
CA PHE A 109 17.77 -14.81 -0.83
C PHE A 109 18.33 -13.39 -0.74
N GLY A 110 18.89 -12.89 -1.84
CA GLY A 110 19.46 -11.55 -1.96
C GLY A 110 18.64 -10.62 -2.84
N GLY A 111 19.12 -9.39 -3.02
CA GLY A 111 18.41 -8.33 -3.72
C GLY A 111 18.01 -8.65 -5.17
N GLU A 112 18.79 -9.47 -5.86
CA GLU A 112 18.52 -9.90 -7.24
C GLU A 112 17.53 -11.06 -7.34
N ASP A 113 17.18 -11.71 -6.23
CA ASP A 113 16.19 -12.79 -6.26
C ASP A 113 14.77 -12.24 -6.42
N ALA A 114 13.93 -13.01 -7.10
CA ALA A 114 12.51 -12.69 -7.21
C ALA A 114 11.86 -12.57 -5.82
N LEU A 115 11.10 -11.51 -5.60
CA LEU A 115 10.32 -11.31 -4.37
C LEU A 115 9.20 -12.36 -4.28
N PHE A 116 8.66 -12.78 -5.42
CA PHE A 116 7.63 -13.79 -5.50
C PHE A 116 8.07 -14.89 -6.48
N PRO A 117 8.96 -15.81 -6.08
CA PRO A 117 9.46 -16.85 -6.97
C PRO A 117 8.38 -17.92 -7.24
N ASP A 118 8.53 -18.66 -8.33
CA ASP A 118 7.70 -19.83 -8.61
C ASP A 118 7.84 -20.87 -7.49
N SER A 119 6.79 -21.66 -7.26
CA SER A 119 6.75 -22.63 -6.16
C SER A 119 7.87 -23.67 -6.25
N LYS A 120 8.34 -24.01 -7.46
CA LYS A 120 9.46 -24.95 -7.64
C LYS A 120 10.81 -24.40 -7.14
N TYR A 121 10.93 -23.09 -6.96
CA TYR A 121 12.14 -22.44 -6.44
C TYR A 121 12.04 -22.08 -4.95
N LEU A 122 10.89 -22.33 -4.32
CA LEU A 122 10.69 -22.14 -2.88
C LEU A 122 11.26 -23.33 -2.08
N SER A 123 12.53 -23.66 -2.32
CA SER A 123 13.30 -24.61 -1.51
C SER A 123 14.14 -23.84 -0.49
N THR A 124 14.11 -24.25 0.77
CA THR A 124 14.86 -23.61 1.85
C THR A 124 15.95 -24.55 2.40
N PRO A 125 17.16 -24.05 2.69
CA PRO A 125 17.70 -22.73 2.31
C PRO A 125 17.98 -22.65 0.80
N LYS A 126 18.26 -21.44 0.27
CA LYS A 126 18.67 -21.25 -1.13
C LYS A 126 19.97 -22.03 -1.40
N THR A 127 19.93 -22.92 -2.39
CA THR A 127 21.04 -23.84 -2.70
C THR A 127 21.95 -23.37 -3.83
N SER A 128 21.44 -22.52 -4.73
CA SER A 128 22.15 -22.05 -5.92
C SER A 128 22.58 -20.58 -5.75
N PRO A 129 23.80 -20.18 -6.18
CA PRO A 129 24.22 -18.79 -6.18
C PRO A 129 23.51 -17.95 -7.27
N ALA A 130 22.89 -18.60 -8.27
CA ALA A 130 22.20 -17.88 -9.34
C ALA A 130 20.96 -17.13 -8.81
N PRO A 131 20.64 -15.94 -9.34
CA PRO A 131 19.41 -15.23 -9.01
C PRO A 131 18.18 -16.07 -9.38
N LEU A 132 17.25 -16.18 -8.45
CA LEU A 132 15.98 -16.85 -8.69
C LEU A 132 15.16 -16.05 -9.70
N PRO A 133 14.56 -16.72 -10.69
CA PRO A 133 13.83 -16.05 -11.74
C PRO A 133 12.51 -15.48 -11.20
N ILE A 134 12.14 -14.33 -11.75
CA ILE A 134 10.82 -13.74 -11.58
C ILE A 134 9.73 -14.66 -12.19
N LEU A 135 8.48 -14.49 -11.79
CA LEU A 135 7.36 -15.18 -12.44
C LEU A 135 7.29 -14.75 -13.90
N GLU A 136 7.05 -15.67 -14.83
CA GLU A 136 6.96 -15.35 -16.26
C GLU A 136 5.69 -14.59 -16.63
N THR A 137 4.61 -14.86 -15.90
CA THR A 137 3.28 -14.29 -16.17
C THR A 137 2.63 -13.79 -14.89
N SER A 138 1.56 -12.99 -15.05
CA SER A 138 0.70 -12.60 -13.93
C SER A 138 -0.23 -13.72 -13.44
N GLY A 139 -0.10 -14.95 -13.95
CA GLY A 139 -0.96 -16.09 -13.61
C GLY A 139 -0.96 -16.41 -12.11
N ALA A 140 0.20 -16.43 -11.47
CA ALA A 140 0.31 -16.66 -10.03
C ALA A 140 -0.35 -15.53 -9.22
N VAL A 141 -0.21 -14.27 -9.66
CA VAL A 141 -0.86 -13.12 -9.02
C VAL A 141 -2.39 -13.23 -9.13
N ASN A 142 -2.92 -13.55 -10.31
CA ASN A 142 -4.35 -13.76 -10.50
C ASN A 142 -4.88 -14.95 -9.69
N LYS A 143 -4.10 -16.03 -9.58
CA LYS A 143 -4.42 -17.19 -8.75
C LYS A 143 -4.50 -16.81 -7.27
N ALA A 144 -3.51 -16.07 -6.76
CA ALA A 144 -3.48 -15.61 -5.37
C ALA A 144 -4.71 -14.74 -5.05
N PHE A 145 -5.10 -13.82 -5.93
CA PHE A 145 -6.30 -13.01 -5.76
C PHE A 145 -7.59 -13.83 -5.75
N ARG A 146 -7.70 -14.87 -6.59
CA ARG A 146 -8.84 -15.79 -6.56
C ARG A 146 -8.93 -16.55 -5.24
N ILE A 147 -7.80 -16.97 -4.66
CA ILE A 147 -7.77 -17.62 -3.34
C ILE A 147 -8.18 -16.62 -2.25
N ALA A 148 -7.65 -15.40 -2.26
CA ALA A 148 -8.02 -14.37 -1.28
C ALA A 148 -9.52 -14.03 -1.34
N SER A 149 -10.07 -13.97 -2.56
CA SER A 149 -11.48 -13.68 -2.84
C SER A 149 -12.44 -14.70 -2.21
N THR A 150 -12.04 -15.96 -2.05
CA THR A 150 -12.93 -16.96 -1.42
C THR A 150 -13.20 -16.66 0.05
N GLY A 151 -12.28 -15.97 0.73
CA GLY A 151 -12.44 -15.63 2.15
C GLY A 151 -13.51 -14.59 2.43
N VAL A 152 -13.88 -13.78 1.42
CA VAL A 152 -14.88 -12.70 1.52
C VAL A 152 -16.14 -12.97 0.68
N GLY A 153 -16.19 -14.11 -0.02
CA GLY A 153 -17.35 -14.49 -0.84
C GLY A 153 -17.55 -13.66 -2.12
N GLN A 154 -16.60 -12.79 -2.48
CA GLN A 154 -16.68 -11.90 -3.62
C GLN A 154 -15.43 -12.00 -4.50
N SER A 155 -15.59 -11.93 -5.82
CA SER A 155 -14.49 -12.07 -6.79
C SER A 155 -13.76 -10.75 -7.01
N TYR A 156 -12.51 -10.68 -6.58
CA TYR A 156 -11.63 -9.54 -6.75
C TYR A 156 -10.38 -9.88 -7.57
N SER A 157 -9.81 -8.86 -8.22
CA SER A 157 -8.63 -8.97 -9.05
C SER A 157 -7.53 -8.02 -8.57
N PRO A 158 -6.28 -8.15 -9.07
CA PRO A 158 -5.23 -7.17 -8.78
C PRO A 158 -5.62 -5.73 -9.16
N HIS A 159 -6.53 -5.56 -10.13
CA HIS A 159 -7.04 -4.24 -10.48
C HIS A 159 -8.02 -3.69 -9.44
N SER A 160 -8.76 -4.57 -8.75
CA SER A 160 -9.67 -4.20 -7.65
C SER A 160 -8.90 -3.60 -6.47
N ALA A 161 -7.69 -4.07 -6.16
CA ALA A 161 -6.82 -3.46 -5.15
C ALA A 161 -6.48 -1.99 -5.45
N ARG A 162 -6.23 -1.67 -6.73
CA ARG A 162 -6.01 -0.27 -7.15
C ARG A 162 -7.26 0.59 -7.06
N HIS A 163 -8.43 0.00 -7.24
CA HIS A 163 -9.71 0.70 -7.07
C HIS A 163 -10.01 0.97 -5.59
N CYS A 164 -9.75 -0.01 -4.72
CA CYS A 164 -9.77 0.15 -3.25
C CYS A 164 -8.86 1.32 -2.82
N LEU A 165 -7.60 1.31 -3.24
CA LEU A 165 -6.65 2.39 -2.92
C LEU A 165 -7.05 3.74 -3.51
N LYS A 166 -7.67 3.77 -4.69
CA LYS A 166 -8.22 5.02 -5.22
C LYS A 166 -9.34 5.54 -4.31
N ALA A 167 -10.28 4.68 -3.91
CA ALA A 167 -11.40 5.05 -3.05
C ALA A 167 -10.93 5.52 -1.66
N LEU A 168 -9.93 4.85 -1.08
CA LEU A 168 -9.28 5.30 0.15
C LEU A 168 -8.69 6.70 0.00
N GLY A 169 -7.96 6.94 -1.11
CA GLY A 169 -7.45 8.28 -1.42
C GLY A 169 -8.54 9.33 -1.55
N ASP A 170 -9.66 8.99 -2.20
CA ASP A 170 -10.82 9.88 -2.36
C ASP A 170 -11.46 10.23 -0.99
N GLN A 171 -11.33 9.35 0.02
CA GLN A 171 -11.81 9.59 1.39
C GLN A 171 -10.85 10.46 2.23
N ILE A 172 -9.54 10.19 2.17
CA ILE A 172 -8.58 10.82 3.10
C ILE A 172 -7.88 12.05 2.52
N CYS A 173 -7.80 12.17 1.19
CA CYS A 173 -7.19 13.32 0.51
C CYS A 173 -8.20 14.47 0.43
N THR A 174 -7.94 15.51 1.23
CA THR A 174 -8.78 16.70 1.35
C THR A 174 -8.36 17.80 0.38
N ARG A 175 -7.06 17.95 0.11
CA ARG A 175 -6.48 18.98 -0.76
C ARG A 175 -6.22 18.44 -2.17
N SER A 176 -6.30 19.31 -3.18
CA SER A 176 -5.90 18.98 -4.56
C SER A 176 -4.48 18.43 -4.66
N GLU A 177 -3.56 19.03 -3.90
CA GLU A 177 -2.17 18.59 -3.81
C GLU A 177 -2.05 17.13 -3.32
N GLU A 178 -2.79 16.76 -2.28
CA GLU A 178 -2.85 15.39 -1.75
C GLU A 178 -3.39 14.41 -2.80
N ARG A 179 -4.47 14.78 -3.50
CA ARG A 179 -5.05 13.97 -4.58
C ARG A 179 -4.07 13.79 -5.74
N LYS A 180 -3.32 14.84 -6.09
CA LYS A 180 -2.28 14.79 -7.12
C LYS A 180 -1.15 13.86 -6.70
N ALA A 181 -0.64 13.99 -5.47
CA ALA A 181 0.40 13.12 -4.94
C ALA A 181 -0.04 11.65 -4.92
N TRP A 182 -1.27 11.38 -4.48
CA TRP A 182 -1.88 10.04 -4.46
C TRP A 182 -2.04 9.44 -5.85
N SER A 183 -2.53 10.22 -6.82
CA SER A 183 -2.66 9.78 -8.22
C SER A 183 -1.29 9.44 -8.83
N LEU A 184 -0.28 10.27 -8.55
CA LEU A 184 1.10 10.01 -8.99
C LEU A 184 1.69 8.78 -8.30
N ASN A 185 1.34 8.52 -7.03
CA ASN A 185 1.75 7.31 -6.30
C ASN A 185 1.16 6.03 -6.93
N LEU A 186 -0.07 6.11 -7.46
CA LEU A 186 -0.67 5.03 -8.26
C LEU A 186 -0.05 4.89 -9.66
N GLY A 187 0.79 5.82 -10.10
CA GLY A 187 1.32 5.86 -11.47
C GLY A 187 0.25 6.26 -12.51
N HIS A 188 -0.72 7.09 -12.11
CA HIS A 188 -1.68 7.74 -13.00
C HIS A 188 -1.25 9.19 -13.26
N GLU A 189 -0.68 9.45 -14.43
CA GLU A 189 -0.48 10.82 -14.92
C GLU A 189 -1.75 11.43 -15.53
N SER A 190 -2.73 10.62 -15.95
CA SER A 190 -3.85 11.11 -16.76
C SER A 190 -5.00 11.74 -15.97
N MET A 191 -4.99 11.71 -14.63
CA MET A 191 -5.93 12.52 -13.82
C MET A 191 -5.49 13.99 -13.73
N VAL A 192 -4.39 14.36 -14.39
CA VAL A 192 -3.83 15.73 -14.42
C VAL A 192 -4.57 16.66 -15.37
N ILE A 193 -5.50 16.18 -16.19
CA ILE A 193 -6.14 17.04 -17.22
C ILE A 193 -7.14 18.04 -16.60
N THR A 194 -7.64 17.83 -15.38
CA THR A 194 -8.62 18.73 -14.75
C THR A 194 -8.01 19.72 -13.74
N GLU A 195 -6.75 19.57 -13.36
CA GLU A 195 -6.08 20.46 -12.37
C GLU A 195 -4.86 21.14 -12.99
N ALA A 196 -5.09 21.96 -14.01
CA ALA A 196 -4.08 22.78 -14.69
C ALA A 196 -3.42 23.86 -13.80
N HIS A 197 -3.77 23.94 -12.50
CA HIS A 197 -3.34 25.01 -11.60
C HIS A 197 -2.16 24.65 -10.68
N TYR A 198 -1.76 23.38 -10.60
CA TYR A 198 -0.58 23.01 -9.83
C TYR A 198 0.58 22.69 -10.76
N GLY A 199 1.69 23.44 -10.63
CA GLY A 199 2.94 23.19 -11.35
C GLY A 199 3.44 21.74 -11.24
N LYS A 200 4.48 21.38 -11.99
CA LYS A 200 5.06 20.03 -11.95
C LYS A 200 5.44 19.67 -10.50
N MET A 201 4.72 18.72 -9.90
CA MET A 201 5.01 18.22 -8.56
C MET A 201 6.30 17.40 -8.62
N THR A 202 7.30 17.78 -7.84
CA THR A 202 8.57 17.05 -7.77
C THR A 202 8.41 15.73 -7.02
N GLU A 203 9.34 14.79 -7.20
CA GLU A 203 9.33 13.54 -6.44
C GLU A 203 9.47 13.78 -4.93
N ALA A 204 10.37 14.69 -4.51
CA ALA A 204 10.57 15.02 -3.10
C ALA A 204 9.28 15.56 -2.45
N THR A 205 8.63 16.54 -3.09
CA THR A 205 7.36 17.10 -2.62
C THR A 205 6.27 16.02 -2.55
N ARG A 206 6.17 15.16 -3.58
CA ARG A 206 5.21 14.04 -3.59
C ARG A 206 5.42 13.11 -2.39
N MET A 207 6.68 12.74 -2.11
CA MET A 207 6.99 11.83 -1.00
C MET A 207 6.64 12.48 0.35
N GLN A 208 6.95 13.77 0.55
CA GLN A 208 6.60 14.52 1.75
C GLN A 208 5.08 14.56 1.96
N VAL A 209 4.31 14.92 0.92
CA VAL A 209 2.84 14.95 0.99
C VAL A 209 2.26 13.59 1.34
N LEU A 210 2.76 12.50 0.72
CA LEU A 210 2.31 11.14 1.02
C LEU A 210 2.62 10.70 2.45
N ALA A 211 3.77 11.10 3.01
CA ALA A 211 4.09 10.82 4.41
C ALA A 211 3.14 11.56 5.36
N ALA A 212 2.84 12.83 5.09
CA ALA A 212 1.91 13.62 5.89
C ALA A 212 0.48 13.03 5.88
N ILE A 213 0.01 12.54 4.72
CA ILE A 213 -1.28 11.85 4.60
C ILE A 213 -1.31 10.61 5.49
N LYS A 214 -0.26 9.77 5.45
CA LYS A 214 -0.18 8.54 6.25
C LYS A 214 -0.17 8.83 7.75
N GLN A 215 0.62 9.79 8.22
CA GLN A 215 0.63 10.19 9.64
C GLN A 215 -0.72 10.71 10.13
N LYS A 216 -1.44 11.44 9.27
CA LYS A 216 -2.79 11.93 9.60
C LYS A 216 -3.80 10.79 9.74
N ASP A 217 -3.67 9.74 8.94
CA ASP A 217 -4.55 8.58 8.94
C ASP A 217 -4.26 7.63 10.11
N GLU A 218 -2.97 7.38 10.41
CA GLU A 218 -2.52 6.54 11.53
C GLU A 218 -2.87 7.09 12.91
N THR A 219 -3.24 8.37 13.02
CA THR A 219 -3.82 8.88 14.25
C THR A 219 -5.10 8.09 14.51
N SER A 220 -5.13 7.27 15.56
CA SER A 220 -6.21 6.31 15.80
C SER A 220 -7.55 7.05 15.89
N ASP A 221 -8.64 6.46 15.39
CA ASP A 221 -9.97 7.02 15.60
C ASP A 221 -10.30 7.14 17.10
N ASP A 222 -9.73 6.28 17.94
CA ASP A 222 -9.80 6.42 19.40
C ASP A 222 -9.02 7.63 19.90
N GLU A 223 -7.86 7.94 19.33
CA GLU A 223 -7.09 9.14 19.67
C GLU A 223 -7.81 10.41 19.19
N LYS A 224 -8.43 10.37 18.00
CA LYS A 224 -9.26 11.45 17.47
C LYS A 224 -10.51 11.66 18.33
N ASP A 225 -11.23 10.60 18.70
CA ASP A 225 -12.39 10.65 19.60
C ASP A 225 -11.97 11.18 20.97
N LEU A 226 -10.86 10.68 21.51
CA LEU A 226 -10.33 11.10 22.80
C LEU A 226 -9.93 12.58 22.80
N MET A 227 -9.27 13.07 21.74
CA MET A 227 -8.97 14.49 21.53
C MET A 227 -10.25 15.33 21.36
N LEU A 228 -11.24 14.85 20.62
CA LEU A 228 -12.52 15.53 20.42
C LEU A 228 -13.28 15.67 21.75
N ARG A 229 -13.37 14.60 22.53
CA ARG A 229 -13.97 14.60 23.87
C ARG A 229 -13.25 15.55 24.81
N TYR A 230 -11.93 15.69 24.69
CA TYR A 230 -11.16 16.66 25.45
C TYR A 230 -11.49 18.12 25.07
N LEU A 231 -11.54 18.44 23.77
CA LEU A 231 -11.86 19.78 23.27
C LEU A 231 -13.31 20.19 23.57
N LEU A 232 -14.24 19.23 23.59
CA LEU A 232 -15.63 19.46 23.97
C LEU A 232 -15.84 19.50 25.49
N HIS A 233 -14.78 19.44 26.30
CA HIS A 233 -14.82 19.38 27.76
C HIS A 233 -15.67 18.21 28.31
N ALA A 234 -15.76 17.12 27.55
CA ALA A 234 -16.50 15.91 27.89
C ALA A 234 -15.68 14.88 28.71
N LEU A 235 -14.45 15.22 29.10
CA LEU A 235 -13.58 14.41 29.95
C LEU A 235 -13.42 15.03 31.34
N THR A 236 -13.39 14.20 32.37
CA THR A 236 -13.18 14.65 33.75
C THR A 236 -11.76 15.21 33.94
N PRO A 237 -11.58 16.47 34.38
CA PRO A 237 -10.26 17.04 34.61
C PRO A 237 -9.40 16.18 35.53
N GLY A 238 -8.19 15.85 35.08
CA GLY A 238 -7.23 15.04 35.84
C GLY A 238 -7.36 13.52 35.67
N SER A 239 -8.38 13.03 34.95
CA SER A 239 -8.50 11.59 34.64
C SER A 239 -7.33 11.11 33.76
N PRO A 240 -7.05 9.79 33.72
CA PRO A 240 -6.07 9.22 32.78
C PRO A 240 -6.37 9.61 31.33
N GLU A 241 -7.63 9.54 30.91
CA GLU A 241 -8.11 9.91 29.58
C GLU A 241 -7.89 11.40 29.30
N TYR A 242 -8.21 12.27 30.27
CA TYR A 242 -7.98 13.72 30.16
C TYR A 242 -6.49 14.06 29.98
N ARG A 243 -5.61 13.38 30.73
CA ARG A 243 -4.16 13.59 30.62
C ARG A 243 -3.61 13.11 29.29
N ALA A 244 -4.03 11.92 28.84
CA ALA A 244 -3.66 11.37 27.53
C ALA A 244 -4.13 12.29 26.39
N ALA A 245 -5.40 12.70 26.41
CA ALA A 245 -5.97 13.60 25.41
C ALA A 245 -5.26 14.96 25.38
N ARG A 246 -4.96 15.55 26.55
CA ARG A 246 -4.21 16.81 26.65
C ARG A 246 -2.81 16.69 26.06
N GLN A 247 -2.16 15.55 26.22
CA GLN A 247 -0.84 15.30 25.65
C GLN A 247 -0.91 15.17 24.13
N LEU A 248 -1.90 14.45 23.60
CA LEU A 248 -2.16 14.33 22.17
C LEU A 248 -2.43 15.69 21.51
N VAL A 249 -3.29 16.52 22.13
CA VAL A 249 -3.58 17.89 21.63
C VAL A 249 -2.32 18.75 21.63
N ARG A 250 -1.52 18.73 22.70
CA ARG A 250 -0.26 19.49 22.76
C ARG A 250 0.78 19.05 21.73
N GLN A 251 0.91 17.75 21.51
CA GLN A 251 1.79 17.21 20.47
C GLN A 251 1.34 17.69 19.08
N ARG A 252 0.02 17.77 18.86
CA ARG A 252 -0.55 18.28 17.61
C ARG A 252 -0.31 19.78 17.43
N GLU A 253 -0.51 20.58 18.48
CA GLU A 253 -0.26 22.02 18.47
C GLU A 253 1.23 22.31 18.19
N ALA A 254 2.14 21.61 18.86
CA ALA A 254 3.58 21.74 18.61
C ALA A 254 3.97 21.37 17.16
N ALA A 255 3.40 20.29 16.60
CA ALA A 255 3.64 19.90 15.22
C ALA A 255 3.09 20.90 14.19
N LEU A 256 2.02 21.62 14.52
CA LEU A 256 1.46 22.69 13.69
C LEU A 256 2.32 23.95 13.75
N ASP A 257 2.83 24.30 14.93
CA ASP A 257 3.70 25.47 15.12
C ASP A 257 5.07 25.28 14.44
N ASP A 258 5.64 24.08 14.48
CA ASP A 258 6.90 23.77 13.78
C ASP A 258 6.75 23.80 12.24
N GLY A 259 5.55 23.53 11.71
CA GLY A 259 5.26 23.59 10.26
C GLY A 259 5.00 24.99 9.69
N VAL A 260 4.96 26.03 10.54
CA VAL A 260 4.70 27.43 10.14
C VAL A 260 6.02 28.23 10.02
N LEU A 261 7.16 27.64 10.38
CA LEU A 261 8.47 28.29 10.38
C LEU A 261 9.41 27.89 9.21
N GLU A 262 8.92 27.16 8.20
CA GLU A 262 9.67 26.87 6.94
C GLU A 262 9.03 27.51 5.70
#